data_AF-A0A964H021-F1
#
_entry.id   AF-A0A964H021-F1
#
_cell.length_a   1.000
_cell.length_b   1.000
_cell.length_c   1.000
_cell.angle_alpha   90.00
_cell.angle_beta   90.00
_cell.angle_gamma   90.00
#
_symmetry.space_group_name_H-M   'P 1'
#
loop_
_entity.id
_entity.type
_entity.pdbx_description
1 polymer ?
#
loop_
_entity_poly.entity_id
_entity_poly.type
_entity_poly.pdbx_seq_one_letter_code
_entity_poly.pdbx_strand_id
1 'polypeptide(L)'
;MPLCDSGLLSGLNTRVTHACLNKDKELINATTGADSDPQTVRGQVLTNNSNAVAGAIAETQRQWADFRAAIIAAYGPDEGNRMILAIAQDVPKVDLVFAIDTTGSMGPYIAAVVTAANDIVDALSGRGTPARRTDYRVGLVDYKDVDSDLPFFCADDPYAAIIDLPFSTTRTSIVSAIGTLPGKVSGGCDWPEDVLSGIQMAVGFPWRDGVNKAIIVMGDAPGHDSEAHSGLTSASVIAAALAVDPAVIYPILVGFDPDATAFMRILAVGTGGQTFDGTAGNVGQAVLDAIAVIVSTPPADTTRPAVTVTFPAPPAGQGG
;
A
#
# COMPACT_ATOMS: atom_id res chain seq x y z
N MET A 1 -19.14 3.30 6.40
CA MET A 1 -20.17 4.23 5.89
C MET A 1 -21.45 4.04 6.71
N PRO A 2 -22.05 5.10 7.27
CA PRO A 2 -23.26 4.99 8.07
C PRO A 2 -24.46 4.99 7.12
N LEU A 3 -24.98 3.83 6.77
CA LEU A 3 -26.25 3.70 6.03
C LEU A 3 -27.49 3.70 6.94
N CYS A 4 -27.32 3.92 8.25
CA CYS A 4 -28.34 3.63 9.24
C CYS A 4 -28.74 4.81 10.14
N ASP A 5 -28.41 6.06 9.81
CA ASP A 5 -28.86 7.20 10.60
C ASP A 5 -29.62 8.22 9.75
N SER A 6 -30.94 8.14 9.80
CA SER A 6 -31.84 9.22 9.36
C SER A 6 -32.40 9.93 10.59
N GLY A 7 -31.52 10.47 11.41
CA GLY A 7 -31.87 11.44 12.44
C GLY A 7 -32.19 12.78 11.79
N LEU A 8 -33.46 13.00 11.45
CA LEU A 8 -34.17 14.28 11.28
C LEU A 8 -35.29 14.07 10.26
N LEU A 9 -36.48 13.71 10.73
CA LEU A 9 -37.79 14.14 10.22
C LEU A 9 -38.86 13.43 11.07
N SER A 10 -39.36 14.14 12.08
CA SER A 10 -40.51 13.72 12.87
C SER A 10 -41.74 13.58 11.96
N GLY A 11 -42.20 12.36 11.71
CA GLY A 11 -43.58 12.12 11.29
C GLY A 11 -43.88 11.18 10.12
N LEU A 12 -42.93 10.45 9.52
CA LEU A 12 -43.25 9.51 8.43
C LEU A 12 -42.57 8.15 8.62
N ASN A 13 -43.39 7.09 8.57
CA ASN A 13 -43.04 5.65 8.60
C ASN A 13 -41.57 5.30 8.31
N THR A 14 -40.77 5.11 9.36
CA THR A 14 -39.44 4.53 9.28
C THR A 14 -39.54 3.03 8.97
N ARG A 15 -39.64 2.66 7.70
CA ARG A 15 -39.47 1.27 7.28
C ARG A 15 -37.99 0.91 7.42
N VAL A 16 -37.67 0.11 8.44
CA VAL A 16 -36.39 -0.60 8.51
C VAL A 16 -36.34 -1.55 7.32
N THR A 17 -35.40 -1.35 6.40
CA THR A 17 -35.22 -2.25 5.25
C THR A 17 -34.47 -3.51 5.68
N HIS A 18 -34.64 -4.62 4.93
CA HIS A 18 -33.93 -5.87 5.21
C HIS A 18 -32.40 -5.71 5.21
N ALA A 19 -31.86 -4.73 4.48
CA ALA A 19 -30.44 -4.42 4.42
C ALA A 19 -29.88 -3.85 5.73
N CYS A 20 -30.74 -3.25 6.58
CA CYS A 20 -30.34 -2.64 7.86
C CYS A 20 -30.59 -3.56 9.07
N LEU A 21 -31.16 -4.74 8.85
CA LEU A 21 -31.58 -5.66 9.89
C LEU A 21 -30.60 -6.84 9.91
N ASN A 22 -29.55 -6.76 10.74
CA ASN A 22 -28.77 -7.95 11.05
C ASN A 22 -29.63 -8.87 11.93
N LYS A 23 -30.28 -9.87 11.32
CA LYS A 23 -31.25 -10.74 11.99
C LYS A 23 -30.61 -11.86 12.81
N ASP A 24 -29.35 -12.19 12.53
CA ASP A 24 -28.65 -13.32 13.12
C ASP A 24 -27.25 -12.85 13.60
N LYS A 25 -26.89 -13.14 14.85
CA LYS A 25 -25.69 -12.58 15.54
C LYS A 25 -24.51 -13.56 15.63
N GLU A 26 -24.55 -14.62 14.84
CA GLU A 26 -23.52 -15.66 14.83
C GLU A 26 -22.25 -15.27 14.09
N LEU A 27 -21.16 -15.95 14.45
CA LEU A 27 -19.87 -15.80 13.79
C LEU A 27 -19.77 -16.79 12.64
N ILE A 28 -19.56 -16.28 11.42
CA ILE A 28 -19.32 -17.11 10.23
C ILE A 28 -17.82 -17.12 9.94
N ASN A 29 -17.27 -18.32 9.79
CA ASN A 29 -15.92 -18.49 9.29
C ASN A 29 -15.86 -18.04 7.83
N ALA A 30 -15.13 -16.95 7.56
CA ALA A 30 -15.03 -16.35 6.22
C ALA A 30 -14.42 -17.28 5.16
N THR A 31 -13.67 -18.31 5.57
CA THR A 31 -13.00 -19.26 4.67
C THR A 31 -13.84 -20.49 4.38
N THR A 32 -14.52 -21.03 5.40
CA THR A 32 -15.24 -22.30 5.27
C THR A 32 -16.76 -22.14 5.21
N GLY A 33 -17.29 -20.98 5.56
CA GLY A 33 -18.72 -20.75 5.74
C GLY A 33 -19.31 -21.45 6.97
N ALA A 34 -18.47 -22.02 7.85
CA ALA A 34 -18.95 -22.66 9.07
C ALA A 34 -19.49 -21.60 10.05
N ASP A 35 -20.71 -21.80 10.54
CA ASP A 35 -21.31 -20.97 11.57
C ASP A 35 -20.88 -21.47 12.96
N SER A 36 -20.71 -20.52 13.89
CA SER A 36 -20.45 -20.80 15.30
C SER A 36 -21.26 -19.84 16.17
N ASP A 37 -21.80 -20.38 17.26
CA ASP A 37 -22.60 -19.65 18.25
C ASP A 37 -23.91 -19.03 17.71
N PRO A 38 -24.92 -19.84 17.37
CA PRO A 38 -26.24 -19.34 16.98
C PRO A 38 -26.94 -18.67 18.18
N GLN A 39 -26.99 -17.34 18.19
CA GLN A 39 -27.52 -16.57 19.32
C GLN A 39 -29.02 -16.27 19.24
N THR A 40 -29.70 -16.68 18.16
CA THR A 40 -31.13 -16.47 17.97
C THR A 40 -31.90 -17.77 18.14
N VAL A 41 -33.11 -17.69 18.72
CA VAL A 41 -34.02 -18.85 18.85
C VAL A 41 -34.32 -19.47 17.49
N ARG A 42 -34.37 -18.66 16.42
CA ARG A 42 -34.57 -19.13 15.05
C ARG A 42 -33.36 -19.91 14.51
N GLY A 43 -32.15 -19.47 14.86
CA GLY A 43 -30.93 -20.07 14.38
C GLY A 43 -30.48 -21.32 15.13
N GLN A 44 -30.89 -21.45 16.39
CA GLN A 44 -30.70 -22.66 17.20
C GLN A 44 -31.59 -23.84 16.76
N VAL A 45 -32.51 -23.64 15.82
CA VAL A 45 -33.38 -24.71 15.32
C VAL A 45 -32.65 -25.52 14.24
N LEU A 46 -32.29 -26.76 14.60
CA LEU A 46 -31.75 -27.78 13.70
C LEU A 46 -30.53 -27.27 12.91
N THR A 47 -30.63 -27.24 11.58
CA THR A 47 -29.58 -26.77 10.66
C THR A 47 -29.99 -25.51 9.91
N ASN A 48 -31.00 -24.77 10.39
CA ASN A 48 -31.54 -23.62 9.67
C ASN A 48 -30.47 -22.56 9.33
N ASN A 49 -29.48 -22.39 10.21
CA ASN A 49 -28.38 -21.46 10.00
C ASN A 49 -27.38 -21.94 8.97
N SER A 50 -26.83 -23.14 9.16
CA SER A 50 -25.93 -23.73 8.17
C SER A 50 -26.59 -23.85 6.79
N ASN A 51 -27.91 -24.07 6.71
CA ASN A 51 -28.68 -24.02 5.46
C ASN A 51 -28.82 -22.59 4.88
N ALA A 52 -29.01 -21.57 5.72
CA ALA A 52 -29.08 -20.18 5.29
C ALA A 52 -27.71 -19.69 4.76
N VAL A 53 -26.63 -20.03 5.47
CA VAL A 53 -25.26 -19.73 5.03
C VAL A 53 -24.91 -20.49 3.75
N ALA A 54 -25.26 -21.78 3.67
CA ALA A 54 -25.10 -22.56 2.45
C ALA A 54 -25.91 -21.97 1.27
N GLY A 55 -27.13 -21.49 1.51
CA GLY A 55 -27.94 -20.80 0.52
C GLY A 55 -27.31 -19.50 0.03
N ALA A 56 -26.75 -18.70 0.93
CA ALA A 56 -26.05 -17.46 0.59
C ALA A 56 -24.76 -17.73 -0.22
N ILE A 57 -23.99 -18.76 0.15
CA ILE A 57 -22.81 -19.21 -0.61
C ILE A 57 -23.23 -19.66 -2.01
N ALA A 58 -24.25 -20.52 -2.11
CA ALA A 58 -24.74 -21.02 -3.39
C ALA A 58 -25.25 -19.89 -4.29
N GLU A 59 -25.94 -18.89 -3.72
CA GLU A 59 -26.41 -17.74 -4.47
C GLU A 59 -25.26 -16.84 -4.95
N THR A 60 -24.27 -16.59 -4.11
CA THR A 60 -23.07 -15.83 -4.49
C THR A 60 -22.31 -16.53 -5.63
N GLN A 61 -22.17 -17.86 -5.55
CA GLN A 61 -21.55 -18.66 -6.61
C GLN A 61 -22.34 -18.63 -7.92
N ARG A 62 -23.68 -18.65 -7.85
CA ARG A 62 -24.56 -18.51 -9.01
C ARG A 62 -24.38 -17.14 -9.68
N GLN A 63 -24.45 -16.07 -8.90
CA GLN A 63 -24.28 -14.71 -9.42
C GLN A 63 -22.91 -14.51 -10.06
N TRP A 64 -21.85 -15.10 -9.50
CA TRP A 64 -20.53 -15.09 -10.12
C TRP A 64 -20.49 -15.88 -11.45
N ALA A 65 -21.18 -17.02 -11.54
CA ALA A 65 -21.31 -17.75 -12.79
C ALA A 65 -22.05 -16.95 -13.86
N ASP A 66 -23.17 -16.30 -13.50
CA ASP A 66 -23.96 -15.47 -14.40
C ASP A 66 -23.16 -14.25 -14.88
N PHE A 67 -22.40 -13.60 -13.99
CA PHE A 67 -21.52 -12.50 -14.34
C PHE A 67 -20.42 -12.91 -15.33
N ARG A 68 -19.76 -14.05 -15.11
CA ARG A 68 -18.77 -14.59 -16.06
C ARG A 68 -19.40 -14.91 -17.42
N ALA A 69 -20.59 -15.52 -17.42
CA ALA A 69 -21.31 -15.82 -18.65
C ALA A 69 -21.66 -14.54 -19.41
N ALA A 70 -22.08 -13.48 -18.72
CA ALA A 70 -22.36 -12.17 -19.31
C ALA A 70 -21.10 -11.54 -19.93
N ILE A 71 -19.94 -11.61 -19.25
CA ILE A 71 -18.66 -11.14 -19.80
C ILE A 71 -18.30 -11.92 -21.08
N ILE A 72 -18.36 -13.25 -21.05
CA ILE A 72 -18.03 -14.08 -22.22
C ILE A 72 -19.01 -13.81 -23.37
N ALA A 73 -20.29 -13.62 -23.08
CA ALA A 73 -21.29 -13.29 -24.10
C ALA A 73 -21.04 -11.93 -24.75
N ALA A 74 -20.54 -10.95 -23.98
CA ALA A 74 -20.28 -9.59 -24.47
C ALA A 74 -18.95 -9.47 -25.24
N TYR A 75 -17.89 -10.14 -24.80
CA TYR A 75 -16.52 -9.95 -25.31
C TYR A 75 -15.95 -11.17 -26.04
N GLY A 76 -16.70 -12.26 -26.11
CA GLY A 76 -16.23 -13.53 -26.65
C GLY A 76 -15.38 -14.31 -25.62
N PRO A 77 -15.14 -15.61 -25.88
CA PRO A 77 -14.50 -16.51 -24.92
C PRO A 77 -13.06 -16.11 -24.59
N ASP A 78 -12.26 -15.68 -25.56
CA ASP A 78 -10.83 -15.40 -25.31
C ASP A 78 -10.63 -14.11 -24.50
N GLU A 79 -11.26 -13.01 -24.92
CA GLU A 79 -11.15 -11.71 -24.23
C GLU A 79 -11.92 -11.72 -22.91
N GLY A 80 -13.12 -12.33 -22.90
CA GLY A 80 -13.92 -12.49 -21.69
C GLY A 80 -13.20 -13.30 -20.62
N ASN A 81 -12.53 -14.41 -20.98
CA ASN A 81 -11.74 -15.18 -20.01
C ASN A 81 -10.53 -14.41 -19.47
N ARG A 82 -9.89 -13.56 -20.29
CA ARG A 82 -8.80 -12.68 -19.83
C ARG A 82 -9.30 -11.61 -18.85
N MET A 83 -10.46 -11.01 -19.11
CA MET A 83 -11.10 -10.07 -18.18
C MET A 83 -11.49 -10.75 -16.88
N ILE A 84 -12.08 -11.95 -16.93
CA ILE A 84 -12.43 -12.74 -15.74
C ILE A 84 -11.17 -13.09 -14.94
N LEU A 85 -10.08 -13.49 -15.61
CA LEU A 85 -8.80 -13.75 -14.96
C LEU A 85 -8.23 -12.47 -14.33
N ALA A 86 -8.28 -11.32 -15.00
CA ALA A 86 -7.87 -10.05 -14.41
C ALA A 86 -8.72 -9.71 -13.17
N ILE A 87 -10.05 -9.82 -13.24
CA ILE A 87 -10.94 -9.54 -12.10
C ILE A 87 -10.69 -10.53 -10.94
N ALA A 88 -10.39 -11.80 -11.23
CA ALA A 88 -10.21 -12.85 -10.23
C ALA A 88 -8.76 -13.00 -9.72
N GLN A 89 -7.78 -12.47 -10.45
CA GLN A 89 -6.35 -12.70 -10.23
C GLN A 89 -5.51 -11.45 -10.47
N ASP A 90 -6.06 -10.23 -10.32
CA ASP A 90 -5.25 -9.01 -10.35
C ASP A 90 -4.26 -9.03 -9.16
N VAL A 91 -3.09 -9.60 -9.43
CA VAL A 91 -1.95 -9.65 -8.53
C VAL A 91 -1.18 -8.37 -8.79
N PRO A 92 -1.21 -7.38 -7.88
CA PRO A 92 -0.46 -6.16 -8.08
C PRO A 92 1.01 -6.50 -8.20
N LYS A 93 1.71 -5.83 -9.10
CA LYS A 93 3.16 -5.96 -9.24
C LYS A 93 3.79 -4.73 -8.62
N VAL A 94 4.64 -4.93 -7.63
CA VAL A 94 5.25 -3.85 -6.87
C VAL A 94 6.75 -4.05 -6.82
N ASP A 95 7.50 -3.02 -7.15
CA ASP A 95 8.88 -2.89 -6.70
C ASP A 95 8.88 -1.80 -5.64
N LEU A 96 9.42 -2.12 -4.46
CA LEU A 96 9.47 -1.23 -3.31
C LEU A 96 10.91 -1.07 -2.85
N VAL A 97 11.40 0.14 -2.71
CA VAL A 97 12.68 0.41 -2.04
C VAL A 97 12.40 1.21 -0.77
N PHE A 98 12.94 0.76 0.35
CA PHE A 98 13.02 1.56 1.57
C PHE A 98 14.28 2.43 1.50
N ALA A 99 14.15 3.73 1.72
CA ALA A 99 15.26 4.65 1.97
C ALA A 99 15.11 5.12 3.42
N ILE A 100 15.97 4.63 4.32
CA ILE A 100 15.81 4.86 5.77
C ILE A 100 17.01 5.62 6.30
N ASP A 101 16.71 6.75 6.94
CA ASP A 101 17.65 7.51 7.74
C ASP A 101 18.17 6.64 8.90
N THR A 102 19.49 6.57 9.02
CA THR A 102 20.20 5.85 10.09
C THR A 102 21.04 6.77 10.97
N THR A 103 20.65 8.04 11.07
CA THR A 103 21.21 9.01 12.01
C THR A 103 20.77 8.72 13.44
N GLY A 104 21.41 9.37 14.41
CA GLY A 104 21.34 8.99 15.81
C GLY A 104 19.94 9.13 16.42
N SER A 105 19.16 10.09 15.94
CA SER A 105 17.78 10.34 16.35
C SER A 105 16.82 9.22 15.93
N MET A 106 17.16 8.47 14.87
CA MET A 106 16.27 7.48 14.24
C MET A 106 16.13 6.16 14.98
N GLY A 107 16.95 5.91 16.00
CA GLY A 107 16.98 4.64 16.73
C GLY A 107 15.61 4.08 17.15
N PRO A 108 14.75 4.87 17.84
CA PRO A 108 13.42 4.41 18.25
C PRO A 108 12.49 4.08 17.08
N TYR A 109 12.56 4.84 15.99
CA TYR A 109 11.70 4.64 14.81
C TYR A 109 12.14 3.41 14.01
N ILE A 110 13.45 3.20 13.85
CA ILE A 110 14.00 1.98 13.26
C ILE A 110 13.59 0.75 14.07
N ALA A 111 13.64 0.81 15.41
CA ALA A 111 13.20 -0.31 16.24
C ALA A 111 11.72 -0.68 16.02
N ALA A 112 10.86 0.30 15.74
CA ALA A 112 9.47 0.06 15.38
C ALA A 112 9.33 -0.62 14.00
N VAL A 113 10.12 -0.20 13.01
CA VAL A 113 10.15 -0.84 11.68
C VAL A 113 10.67 -2.28 11.76
N VAL A 114 11.73 -2.53 12.55
CA VAL A 114 12.25 -3.88 12.80
C VAL A 114 11.19 -4.77 13.44
N THR A 115 10.45 -4.23 14.41
CA THR A 115 9.33 -4.95 15.05
C THR A 115 8.25 -5.33 14.03
N ALA A 116 7.95 -4.44 13.08
CA ALA A 116 6.95 -4.66 12.02
C ALA A 116 7.48 -5.41 10.79
N ALA A 117 8.77 -5.78 10.72
CA ALA A 117 9.40 -6.30 9.50
C ALA A 117 8.71 -7.56 8.95
N ASN A 118 8.22 -8.45 9.83
CA ASN A 118 7.46 -9.62 9.40
C ASN A 118 6.10 -9.24 8.82
N ASP A 119 5.37 -8.33 9.48
CA ASP A 119 4.06 -7.88 9.04
C ASP A 119 4.15 -7.14 7.70
N ILE A 120 5.23 -6.36 7.49
CA ILE A 120 5.56 -5.71 6.21
C ILE A 120 5.65 -6.75 5.09
N VAL A 121 6.39 -7.84 5.30
CA VAL A 121 6.52 -8.90 4.28
C VAL A 121 5.22 -9.72 4.16
N ASP A 122 4.43 -9.86 5.22
CA ASP A 122 3.11 -10.50 5.15
C ASP A 122 2.10 -9.68 4.34
N ALA A 123 2.11 -8.35 4.50
CA ALA A 123 1.30 -7.42 3.73
C ALA A 123 1.60 -7.50 2.23
N LEU A 124 2.89 -7.69 1.86
CA LEU A 124 3.30 -7.87 0.47
C LEU A 124 3.02 -9.29 -0.05
N SER A 125 3.31 -10.34 0.73
CA SER A 125 3.24 -11.74 0.25
C SER A 125 1.83 -12.34 0.16
N GLY A 126 0.80 -11.59 0.53
CA GLY A 126 -0.58 -12.07 0.57
C GLY A 126 -0.90 -12.98 1.75
N ARG A 127 -0.09 -12.90 2.81
CA ARG A 127 -0.38 -13.50 4.13
C ARG A 127 -1.05 -12.52 5.09
N GLY A 128 -1.13 -11.24 4.72
CA GLY A 128 -1.87 -10.21 5.45
C GLY A 128 -3.40 -10.39 5.41
N THR A 129 -4.13 -9.50 6.08
CA THR A 129 -5.60 -9.52 6.14
C THR A 129 -6.17 -8.21 5.57
N PRO A 130 -6.96 -8.25 4.48
CA PRO A 130 -7.34 -9.42 3.67
C PRO A 130 -6.14 -9.99 2.88
N ALA A 131 -6.16 -11.30 2.63
CA ALA A 131 -5.10 -11.98 1.88
C ALA A 131 -5.07 -11.47 0.43
N ARG A 132 -4.03 -10.70 0.08
CA ARG A 132 -3.83 -10.19 -1.28
C ARG A 132 -2.43 -10.51 -1.78
N ARG A 133 -2.33 -11.46 -2.70
CA ARG A 133 -1.04 -11.81 -3.32
C ARG A 133 -0.54 -10.61 -4.13
N THR A 134 0.70 -10.21 -3.89
CA THR A 134 1.44 -9.20 -4.67
C THR A 134 2.68 -9.86 -5.25
N ASP A 135 3.01 -9.57 -6.50
CA ASP A 135 4.30 -9.89 -7.11
C ASP A 135 5.29 -8.77 -6.75
N TYR A 136 6.00 -8.95 -5.63
CA TYR A 136 6.81 -7.91 -5.02
C TYR A 136 8.32 -8.17 -5.13
N ARG A 137 9.10 -7.09 -5.21
CA ARG A 137 10.54 -7.07 -4.87
C ARG A 137 10.81 -5.93 -3.90
N VAL A 138 11.64 -6.18 -2.88
CA VAL A 138 12.02 -5.18 -1.88
C VAL A 138 13.51 -4.89 -1.94
N GLY A 139 13.87 -3.61 -2.00
CA GLY A 139 15.22 -3.10 -1.78
C GLY A 139 15.30 -2.30 -0.49
N LEU A 140 16.53 -2.11 0.02
CA LEU A 140 16.81 -1.27 1.18
C LEU A 140 18.04 -0.43 0.90
N VAL A 141 17.88 0.86 1.15
CA VAL A 141 18.91 1.89 1.17
C VAL A 141 18.93 2.46 2.58
N ASP A 142 20.12 2.55 3.17
CA ASP A 142 20.35 3.39 4.32
C ASP A 142 20.93 4.73 3.86
N TYR A 143 20.63 5.82 4.56
CA TYR A 143 21.25 7.11 4.33
C TYR A 143 21.57 7.80 5.65
N LYS A 144 22.53 8.74 5.60
CA LYS A 144 22.93 9.59 6.73
C LYS A 144 23.16 11.00 6.19
N ASP A 145 24.31 11.58 6.51
CA ASP A 145 24.70 12.92 6.14
C ASP A 145 26.23 13.04 6.09
N VAL A 146 26.74 13.61 5.01
CA VAL A 146 28.14 14.00 4.81
C VAL A 146 28.32 15.50 4.64
N ASP A 147 27.21 16.25 4.53
CA ASP A 147 27.23 17.69 4.36
C ASP A 147 27.19 18.38 5.73
N SER A 148 27.72 19.60 5.81
CA SER A 148 27.61 20.38 7.03
C SER A 148 27.65 21.87 6.74
N ASP A 149 26.59 22.58 7.12
CA ASP A 149 26.52 24.03 7.11
C ASP A 149 27.18 24.64 8.35
N LEU A 150 27.52 23.80 9.35
CA LEU A 150 28.15 24.22 10.59
C LEU A 150 29.64 23.83 10.64
N PRO A 151 30.51 24.66 11.25
CA PRO A 151 31.95 24.41 11.28
C PRO A 151 32.40 23.24 12.18
N PHE A 152 31.50 22.38 12.67
CA PHE A 152 31.81 21.36 13.68
C PHE A 152 31.07 20.02 13.48
N PHE A 153 31.91 18.98 13.32
CA PHE A 153 31.72 17.54 13.54
C PHE A 153 30.67 16.80 12.69
N CYS A 154 31.13 16.32 11.54
CA CYS A 154 30.69 15.03 11.02
C CYS A 154 31.12 13.89 11.96
N ALA A 155 30.26 12.86 12.08
CA ALA A 155 30.63 11.60 12.69
C ALA A 155 31.86 10.96 11.99
N ASP A 156 32.50 9.99 12.64
CA ASP A 156 33.70 9.31 12.12
C ASP A 156 33.40 8.38 10.92
N ASP A 157 32.13 8.06 10.65
CA ASP A 157 31.67 7.20 9.55
C ASP A 157 30.48 7.83 8.79
N PRO A 158 30.65 9.03 8.20
CA PRO A 158 29.59 9.69 7.48
C PRO A 158 29.55 9.16 6.04
N TYR A 159 28.35 8.89 5.54
CA TYR A 159 28.13 8.56 4.13
C TYR A 159 26.76 9.10 3.71
N ALA A 160 26.63 9.47 2.44
CA ALA A 160 25.37 9.99 1.93
C ALA A 160 24.29 8.89 1.87
N ALA A 161 24.58 7.77 1.19
CA ALA A 161 23.68 6.60 1.12
C ALA A 161 24.41 5.30 0.75
N ILE A 162 23.89 4.15 1.20
CA ILE A 162 24.39 2.80 0.85
C ILE A 162 23.23 1.85 0.53
N ILE A 163 23.43 0.95 -0.45
CA ILE A 163 22.51 -0.16 -0.74
C ILE A 163 22.80 -1.33 0.20
N ASP A 164 21.83 -1.63 1.06
CA ASP A 164 21.89 -2.75 2.01
C ASP A 164 21.27 -4.02 1.49
N LEU A 165 20.26 -3.86 0.65
CA LEU A 165 19.57 -4.96 0.02
C LEU A 165 19.27 -4.58 -1.43
N PRO A 166 19.97 -5.18 -2.41
CA PRO A 166 19.48 -5.22 -3.78
C PRO A 166 18.10 -5.88 -3.83
N PHE A 167 17.30 -5.61 -4.85
CA PHE A 167 15.94 -6.17 -4.96
C PHE A 167 15.88 -7.66 -4.66
N SER A 168 15.08 -8.01 -3.65
CA SER A 168 14.88 -9.37 -3.19
C SER A 168 13.39 -9.70 -3.12
N THR A 169 13.07 -10.95 -3.44
CA THR A 169 11.74 -11.56 -3.23
C THR A 169 11.73 -12.46 -1.99
N THR A 170 12.86 -12.58 -1.29
CA THR A 170 13.07 -13.57 -0.24
C THR A 170 12.81 -12.96 1.13
N ARG A 171 11.76 -13.43 1.82
CA ARG A 171 11.39 -12.95 3.16
C ARG A 171 12.56 -12.85 4.11
N THR A 172 13.34 -13.93 4.23
CA THR A 172 14.46 -13.96 5.19
C THR A 172 15.49 -12.88 4.87
N SER A 173 15.84 -12.67 3.59
CA SER A 173 16.77 -11.61 3.20
C SER A 173 16.24 -10.22 3.53
N ILE A 174 14.94 -9.98 3.30
CA ILE A 174 14.29 -8.69 3.57
C ILE A 174 14.26 -8.41 5.08
N VAL A 175 13.76 -9.36 5.87
CA VAL A 175 13.66 -9.22 7.34
C VAL A 175 15.05 -9.09 7.97
N SER A 176 16.04 -9.86 7.49
CA SER A 176 17.41 -9.75 7.99
C SER A 176 18.05 -8.41 7.63
N ALA A 177 17.85 -7.88 6.42
CA ALA A 177 18.38 -6.58 6.04
C ALA A 177 17.80 -5.46 6.90
N ILE A 178 16.48 -5.42 7.08
CA ILE A 178 15.81 -4.46 7.99
C ILE A 178 16.34 -4.62 9.42
N GLY A 179 16.53 -5.86 9.88
CA GLY A 179 17.08 -6.16 11.20
C GLY A 179 18.53 -5.73 11.42
N THR A 180 19.27 -5.35 10.38
CA THR A 180 20.65 -4.83 10.52
C THR A 180 20.70 -3.33 10.81
N LEU A 181 19.65 -2.58 10.46
CA LEU A 181 19.59 -1.12 10.61
C LEU A 181 19.91 -0.61 12.03
N PRO A 182 19.47 -1.25 13.14
CA PRO A 182 19.83 -0.80 14.48
C PRO A 182 21.32 -0.74 14.75
N GLY A 183 22.12 -1.60 14.10
CA GLY A 183 23.58 -1.61 14.23
C GLY A 183 24.28 -0.52 13.42
N LYS A 184 23.54 0.23 12.61
CA LYS A 184 24.04 1.28 11.72
C LYS A 184 23.73 2.68 12.21
N VAL A 185 22.80 2.78 13.16
CA VAL A 185 22.42 4.02 13.83
C VAL A 185 23.66 4.67 14.44
N SER A 186 24.05 5.81 13.90
CA SER A 186 25.19 6.61 14.36
C SER A 186 24.92 8.09 14.17
N GLY A 187 25.83 8.99 14.57
CA GLY A 187 25.71 10.40 14.21
C GLY A 187 25.75 10.62 12.69
N GLY A 188 25.13 11.71 12.24
CA GLY A 188 25.36 12.35 10.94
C GLY A 188 26.38 13.48 11.06
N CYS A 189 26.23 14.53 10.25
CA CYS A 189 26.98 15.76 10.40
C CYS A 189 26.12 16.82 11.10
N ASP A 190 25.39 17.64 10.35
CA ASP A 190 24.51 18.63 10.94
C ASP A 190 23.04 18.24 10.81
N TRP A 191 22.16 19.21 11.01
CA TRP A 191 20.73 19.09 10.77
C TRP A 191 20.42 20.26 9.87
N PRO A 192 20.10 20.08 8.57
CA PRO A 192 19.49 18.93 7.83
C PRO A 192 20.36 17.69 7.55
N GLU A 193 19.79 16.66 6.89
CA GLU A 193 20.48 15.39 6.52
C GLU A 193 20.48 15.13 4.99
N ASP A 194 21.23 14.12 4.48
CA ASP A 194 21.32 13.79 3.03
C ASP A 194 20.16 12.89 2.52
N VAL A 195 18.93 13.34 2.75
CA VAL A 195 17.70 12.65 2.34
C VAL A 195 17.64 12.44 0.82
N LEU A 196 18.11 13.41 0.04
CA LEU A 196 18.01 13.36 -1.43
C LEU A 196 18.95 12.31 -2.01
N SER A 197 20.13 12.13 -1.44
CA SER A 197 21.05 11.05 -1.78
C SER A 197 20.46 9.67 -1.51
N GLY A 198 19.79 9.49 -0.38
CA GLY A 198 19.06 8.25 -0.07
C GLY A 198 17.99 7.92 -1.12
N ILE A 199 17.16 8.90 -1.49
CA ILE A 199 16.12 8.71 -2.50
C ILE A 199 16.74 8.54 -3.90
N GLN A 200 17.76 9.31 -4.25
CA GLN A 200 18.41 9.22 -5.56
C GLN A 200 19.09 7.85 -5.75
N MET A 201 19.66 7.29 -4.69
CA MET A 201 20.18 5.93 -4.70
C MET A 201 19.06 4.90 -4.91
N ALA A 202 17.92 5.07 -4.24
CA ALA A 202 16.74 4.23 -4.46
C ALA A 202 16.20 4.33 -5.90
N VAL A 203 16.14 5.54 -6.49
CA VAL A 203 15.76 5.75 -7.90
C VAL A 203 16.66 4.97 -8.86
N GLY A 204 17.94 4.79 -8.52
CA GLY A 204 18.91 4.04 -9.33
C GLY A 204 18.75 2.51 -9.34
N PHE A 205 17.80 1.94 -8.58
CA PHE A 205 17.56 0.49 -8.58
C PHE A 205 17.07 -0.03 -9.95
N PRO A 206 17.29 -1.32 -10.28
CA PRO A 206 16.84 -1.91 -11.53
C PRO A 206 15.34 -2.26 -11.50
N TRP A 207 14.50 -1.23 -11.58
CA TRP A 207 13.03 -1.33 -11.60
C TRP A 207 12.52 -2.17 -12.78
N ARG A 208 11.48 -2.97 -12.56
CA ARG A 208 10.76 -3.70 -13.63
C ARG A 208 9.88 -2.75 -14.42
N ASP A 209 9.64 -3.07 -15.68
CA ASP A 209 8.60 -2.43 -16.48
C ASP A 209 7.20 -2.93 -16.06
N GLY A 210 6.19 -2.05 -16.13
CA GLY A 210 4.79 -2.42 -15.89
C GLY A 210 4.46 -2.81 -14.45
N VAL A 211 5.20 -2.28 -13.48
CA VAL A 211 4.98 -2.46 -12.04
C VAL A 211 4.78 -1.11 -11.36
N ASN A 212 4.13 -1.11 -10.20
CA ASN A 212 4.15 0.05 -9.32
C ASN A 212 5.54 0.17 -8.71
N LYS A 213 6.22 1.28 -8.96
CA LYS A 213 7.53 1.58 -8.38
C LYS A 213 7.30 2.54 -7.22
N ALA A 214 7.72 2.14 -6.03
CA ALA A 214 7.51 2.92 -4.82
C ALA A 214 8.82 3.06 -4.04
N ILE A 215 9.05 4.25 -3.51
CA ILE A 215 10.12 4.53 -2.55
C ILE A 215 9.43 4.93 -1.25
N ILE A 216 9.59 4.13 -0.19
CA ILE A 216 9.22 4.55 1.15
C ILE A 216 10.45 5.20 1.77
N VAL A 217 10.39 6.51 1.98
CA VAL A 217 11.45 7.28 2.66
C VAL A 217 11.06 7.53 4.11
N MET A 218 12.00 7.42 5.04
CA MET A 218 11.75 7.63 6.47
C MET A 218 12.95 8.33 7.13
N GLY A 219 12.70 9.51 7.72
CA GLY A 219 13.67 10.31 8.45
C GLY A 219 12.96 11.37 9.29
N ASP A 220 13.58 11.85 10.38
CA ASP A 220 13.00 12.83 11.28
C ASP A 220 13.50 14.27 11.08
N ALA A 221 14.43 14.46 10.14
CA ALA A 221 15.03 15.73 9.73
C ALA A 221 14.59 16.18 8.32
N PRO A 222 14.62 17.49 8.02
CA PRO A 222 14.60 17.96 6.63
C PRO A 222 15.85 17.47 5.89
N GLY A 223 15.76 17.45 4.56
CA GLY A 223 16.93 17.22 3.72
C GLY A 223 17.61 18.53 3.34
N HIS A 224 18.93 18.47 3.08
CA HIS A 224 19.64 19.54 2.39
C HIS A 224 19.02 19.77 0.98
N ASP A 225 18.86 21.03 0.56
CA ASP A 225 18.32 21.39 -0.75
C ASP A 225 18.92 22.72 -1.26
N SER A 226 20.06 22.70 -1.94
CA SER A 226 20.80 21.54 -2.44
C SER A 226 21.67 20.82 -1.39
N GLU A 227 21.87 19.51 -1.55
CA GLU A 227 23.02 18.79 -0.97
C GLU A 227 24.32 19.31 -1.60
N ALA A 228 25.26 19.76 -0.78
CA ALA A 228 26.50 20.41 -1.22
C ALA A 228 27.45 19.42 -1.92
N HIS A 229 27.56 18.18 -1.42
CA HIS A 229 28.46 17.18 -1.99
C HIS A 229 27.96 16.62 -3.34
N SER A 230 26.64 16.40 -3.48
CA SER A 230 26.04 15.76 -4.65
C SER A 230 25.46 16.76 -5.66
N GLY A 231 25.13 17.98 -5.22
CA GLY A 231 24.39 18.97 -5.98
C GLY A 231 22.91 18.60 -6.18
N LEU A 232 22.41 17.57 -5.49
CA LEU A 232 21.01 17.15 -5.59
C LEU A 232 20.10 18.21 -4.98
N THR A 233 18.95 18.39 -5.61
CA THR A 233 17.84 19.23 -5.13
C THR A 233 16.57 18.40 -5.08
N SER A 234 15.58 18.83 -4.30
CA SER A 234 14.26 18.17 -4.30
C SER A 234 13.69 18.12 -5.72
N ALA A 235 13.87 19.19 -6.50
CA ALA A 235 13.47 19.28 -7.90
C ALA A 235 14.17 18.24 -8.79
N SER A 236 15.49 18.05 -8.67
CA SER A 236 16.22 17.08 -9.48
C SER A 236 15.86 15.64 -9.13
N VAL A 237 15.69 15.33 -7.84
CA VAL A 237 15.27 14.00 -7.38
C VAL A 237 13.85 13.67 -7.82
N ILE A 238 12.92 14.62 -7.69
CA ILE A 238 11.55 14.47 -8.21
C ILE A 238 11.58 14.19 -9.72
N ALA A 239 12.37 14.95 -10.49
CA ALA A 239 12.48 14.74 -11.92
C ALA A 239 13.06 13.35 -12.26
N ALA A 240 14.09 12.89 -11.53
CA ALA A 240 14.69 11.58 -11.72
C ALA A 240 13.69 10.44 -11.39
N ALA A 241 12.94 10.59 -10.29
CA ALA A 241 11.91 9.66 -9.88
C ALA A 241 10.77 9.56 -10.91
N LEU A 242 10.34 10.70 -11.48
CA LEU A 242 9.34 10.72 -12.55
C LEU A 242 9.85 10.09 -13.86
N ALA A 243 11.15 10.20 -14.15
CA ALA A 243 11.74 9.69 -15.38
C ALA A 243 11.82 8.15 -15.43
N VAL A 244 11.74 7.47 -14.28
CA VAL A 244 11.76 5.99 -14.20
C VAL A 244 10.36 5.37 -14.22
N ASP A 245 9.38 6.01 -14.88
CA ASP A 245 7.99 5.57 -15.06
C ASP A 245 7.27 5.27 -13.74
N PRO A 246 6.76 6.34 -13.12
CA PRO A 246 7.46 7.02 -12.05
C PRO A 246 7.71 6.11 -10.84
N ALA A 247 8.88 6.27 -10.19
CA ALA A 247 9.08 5.81 -8.82
C ALA A 247 8.42 6.81 -7.86
N VAL A 248 7.25 6.46 -7.33
CA VAL A 248 6.47 7.35 -6.47
C VAL A 248 7.03 7.34 -5.04
N ILE A 249 7.22 8.52 -4.45
CA ILE A 249 7.80 8.67 -3.12
C ILE A 249 6.68 8.74 -2.07
N TYR A 250 6.77 7.90 -1.04
CA TYR A 250 5.83 7.79 0.07
C TYR A 250 6.56 7.98 1.41
N PRO A 251 6.68 9.22 1.91
CA PRO A 251 7.36 9.48 3.16
C PRO A 251 6.59 8.98 4.38
N ILE A 252 7.30 8.38 5.32
CA ILE A 252 6.82 8.14 6.69
C ILE A 252 7.35 9.27 7.56
N LEU A 253 6.42 10.11 8.02
CA LEU A 253 6.73 11.22 8.91
C LEU A 253 7.01 10.67 10.31
N VAL A 254 8.20 10.94 10.82
CA VAL A 254 8.63 10.61 12.17
C VAL A 254 9.22 11.86 12.84
N GLY A 255 9.37 11.85 14.16
CA GLY A 255 9.75 13.05 14.90
C GLY A 255 8.64 14.10 14.95
N PHE A 256 9.02 15.35 15.23
CA PHE A 256 8.08 16.47 15.36
C PHE A 256 8.56 17.74 14.65
N ASP A 257 9.56 17.61 13.76
CA ASP A 257 10.10 18.74 13.01
C ASP A 257 9.13 19.15 11.88
N PRO A 258 8.58 20.38 11.93
CA PRO A 258 7.70 20.89 10.88
C PRO A 258 8.41 21.09 9.53
N ASP A 259 9.71 21.39 9.52
CA ASP A 259 10.49 21.59 8.31
C ASP A 259 10.77 20.24 7.63
N ALA A 260 11.07 19.19 8.42
CA ALA A 260 11.12 17.81 7.92
C ALA A 260 9.80 17.40 7.25
N THR A 261 8.68 17.68 7.92
CA THR A 261 7.34 17.41 7.40
C THR A 261 7.07 18.16 6.10
N ALA A 262 7.43 19.45 6.04
CA ALA A 262 7.25 20.27 4.84
C ALA A 262 8.09 19.75 3.67
N PHE A 263 9.35 19.39 3.94
CA PHE A 263 10.29 18.85 2.96
C PHE A 263 9.80 17.51 2.37
N MET A 264 9.44 16.56 3.24
CA MET A 264 8.92 15.25 2.82
C MET A 264 7.65 15.40 1.98
N ARG A 265 6.75 16.33 2.34
CA ARG A 265 5.53 16.60 1.57
C ARG A 265 5.82 17.11 0.16
N ILE A 266 6.88 17.90 -0.05
CA ILE A 266 7.27 18.37 -1.39
C ILE A 266 7.62 17.17 -2.29
N LEU A 267 8.42 16.23 -1.77
CA LEU A 267 8.84 15.02 -2.50
C LEU A 267 7.65 14.11 -2.82
N ALA A 268 6.76 13.91 -1.85
CA ALA A 268 5.54 13.12 -2.03
C ALA A 268 4.65 13.72 -3.14
N VAL A 269 4.27 14.99 -3.01
CA VAL A 269 3.39 15.67 -3.99
C VAL A 269 4.05 15.74 -5.36
N GLY A 270 5.36 16.01 -5.42
CA GLY A 270 6.11 16.12 -6.67
C GLY A 270 6.11 14.84 -7.50
N THR A 271 5.96 13.67 -6.86
CA THR A 271 5.94 12.36 -7.53
C THR A 271 4.54 11.74 -7.61
N GLY A 272 3.51 12.43 -7.13
CA GLY A 272 2.13 11.92 -7.08
C GLY A 272 1.83 11.00 -5.90
N GLY A 273 2.71 10.95 -4.90
CA GLY A 273 2.56 10.19 -3.67
C GLY A 273 1.87 10.98 -2.56
N GLN A 274 1.94 10.44 -1.34
CA GLN A 274 1.41 11.06 -0.13
C GLN A 274 2.28 10.70 1.08
N THR A 275 2.17 11.49 2.14
CA THR A 275 2.84 11.25 3.42
C THR A 275 1.99 10.39 4.35
N PHE A 276 2.63 9.56 5.17
CA PHE A 276 1.98 8.78 6.23
C PHE A 276 2.52 9.19 7.59
N ASP A 277 1.62 9.44 8.54
CA ASP A 277 1.99 9.98 9.84
C ASP A 277 2.33 8.85 10.83
N GLY A 278 3.63 8.69 11.12
CA GLY A 278 4.13 7.81 12.18
C GLY A 278 4.20 8.48 13.55
N THR A 279 4.04 9.80 13.63
CA THR A 279 4.15 10.63 14.85
C THR A 279 2.90 10.53 15.72
N ALA A 280 1.73 10.37 15.09
CA ALA A 280 0.45 10.21 15.76
C ALA A 280 0.21 8.79 16.34
N GLY A 281 1.15 7.85 16.17
CA GLY A 281 0.95 6.45 16.53
C GLY A 281 2.20 5.57 16.46
N ASN A 282 2.07 4.43 15.77
CA ASN A 282 3.12 3.41 15.61
C ASN A 282 3.72 3.50 14.19
N VAL A 283 4.99 3.85 14.07
CA VAL A 283 5.73 3.95 12.79
C VAL A 283 5.58 2.69 11.94
N GLY A 284 5.61 1.50 12.55
CA GLY A 284 5.38 0.24 11.85
C GLY A 284 3.99 0.18 11.21
N GLN A 285 2.96 0.73 11.86
CA GLN A 285 1.62 0.83 11.28
C GLN A 285 1.58 1.83 10.12
N ALA A 286 2.25 2.97 10.22
CA ALA A 286 2.33 3.94 9.12
C ALA A 286 2.99 3.33 7.88
N VAL A 287 4.03 2.49 8.06
CA VAL A 287 4.63 1.72 6.96
C VAL A 287 3.65 0.72 6.36
N LEU A 288 2.88 0.00 7.19
CA LEU A 288 1.85 -0.93 6.71
C LEU A 288 0.74 -0.21 5.93
N ASP A 289 0.32 0.97 6.38
CA ASP A 289 -0.68 1.81 5.71
C ASP A 289 -0.15 2.30 4.36
N ALA A 290 1.14 2.69 4.29
CA ALA A 290 1.81 3.03 3.04
C ALA A 290 1.82 1.86 2.06
N ILE A 291 2.21 0.67 2.51
CA ILE A 291 2.19 -0.55 1.70
C ILE A 291 0.78 -0.83 1.18
N ALA A 292 -0.25 -0.70 2.03
CA ALA A 292 -1.64 -0.93 1.62
C ALA A 292 -2.08 -0.01 0.47
N VAL A 293 -1.65 1.25 0.48
CA VAL A 293 -1.89 2.20 -0.63
C VAL A 293 -1.08 1.82 -1.86
N ILE A 294 0.21 1.50 -1.71
CA ILE A 294 1.10 1.14 -2.83
C ILE A 294 0.57 -0.09 -3.58
N VAL A 295 0.18 -1.14 -2.85
CA VAL A 295 -0.33 -2.36 -3.49
C VAL A 295 -1.70 -2.14 -4.15
N SER A 296 -2.50 -1.20 -3.66
CA SER A 296 -3.85 -0.91 -4.21
C SER A 296 -3.85 0.11 -5.34
N THR A 297 -2.75 0.81 -5.55
CA THR A 297 -2.58 1.73 -6.67
C THR A 297 -2.46 0.94 -7.99
N PRO A 298 -3.12 1.31 -9.08
CA PRO A 298 -2.87 0.72 -10.40
C PRO A 298 -1.52 1.18 -10.97
N PRO A 299 -0.83 0.38 -11.81
CA PRO A 299 0.36 0.84 -12.52
C PRO A 299 0.10 2.08 -13.36
N ALA A 300 1.10 2.97 -13.46
CA ALA A 300 1.01 4.21 -14.22
C ALA A 300 0.79 3.98 -15.73
N ASP A 301 1.25 2.84 -16.26
CA ASP A 301 0.90 2.38 -17.60
C ASP A 301 -0.57 1.92 -17.65
N THR A 302 -1.42 2.86 -18.04
CA THR A 302 -2.85 2.66 -18.23
C THR A 302 -3.20 2.41 -19.70
N THR A 303 -2.23 2.05 -20.56
CA THR A 303 -2.50 1.79 -21.99
C THR A 303 -3.55 0.69 -22.15
N ARG A 304 -4.79 1.15 -22.31
CA ARG A 304 -5.95 0.30 -22.55
C ARG A 304 -5.84 -0.21 -24.00
N PRO A 305 -6.06 -1.51 -24.28
CA PRO A 305 -6.29 -1.93 -25.65
C PRO A 305 -7.50 -1.15 -26.18
N ALA A 306 -7.34 -0.44 -27.30
CA ALA A 306 -8.41 0.35 -27.88
C ALA A 306 -9.54 -0.56 -28.36
N VAL A 307 -10.66 -0.57 -27.63
CA VAL A 307 -11.89 -1.28 -28.02
C VAL A 307 -13.00 -0.26 -28.20
N THR A 308 -13.46 -0.12 -29.44
CA THR A 308 -14.65 0.68 -29.77
C THR A 308 -15.88 -0.20 -29.64
N VAL A 309 -16.78 0.12 -28.73
CA VAL A 309 -18.04 -0.63 -28.51
C VAL A 309 -19.16 0.05 -29.30
N THR A 310 -19.76 -0.68 -30.24
CA THR A 310 -21.03 -0.32 -30.88
C THR A 310 -22.13 -1.23 -30.35
N PHE A 311 -23.15 -0.63 -29.74
CA PHE A 311 -24.35 -1.36 -29.32
C PHE A 311 -25.26 -1.62 -30.53
N PRO A 312 -25.73 -2.86 -30.75
CA PRO A 312 -26.82 -3.10 -31.67
C PRO A 312 -28.13 -2.53 -31.08
N ALA A 313 -28.96 -1.94 -31.94
CA ALA A 313 -30.29 -1.47 -31.55
C ALA A 313 -31.12 -2.65 -30.99
N PRO A 314 -31.91 -2.42 -29.91
CA PRO A 314 -32.74 -3.48 -29.34
C PRO A 314 -33.74 -4.02 -30.38
N PRO A 315 -34.05 -5.33 -30.36
CA PRO A 315 -35.06 -5.91 -31.24
C PRO A 315 -36.43 -5.25 -30.99
N ALA A 316 -37.14 -4.92 -32.07
CA ALA A 316 -38.48 -4.37 -31.95
C ALA A 316 -39.42 -5.38 -31.27
N GLY A 317 -40.09 -4.98 -30.18
CA GLY A 317 -41.25 -5.70 -29.64
C GLY A 317 -41.25 -6.11 -28.16
N GLN A 318 -40.37 -5.60 -27.29
CA GLN A 318 -40.44 -5.88 -25.85
C GLN A 318 -40.86 -4.68 -25.01
N GLY A 319 -42.05 -4.13 -25.30
CA GLY A 319 -42.78 -3.28 -24.36
C GLY A 319 -43.89 -4.09 -23.71
N GLY A 320 -43.74 -4.38 -22.42
CA GLY A 320 -44.82 -4.79 -21.51
C GLY A 320 -45.24 -3.61 -20.65
#